data_AF-A0A7C2V0R8-F1
#
_entry.id   AF-A0A7C2V0R8-F1
#
_cell.length_a   1.000
_cell.length_b   1.000
_cell.length_c   1.000
_cell.angle_alpha   90.00
_cell.angle_beta   90.00
_cell.angle_gamma   90.00
#
_symmetry.space_group_name_H-M   'P 1'
#
loop_
_entity.id
_entity.type
_entity.pdbx_description
1 polymer ?
#
loop_
_entity_poly.entity_id
_entity_poly.type
_entity_poly.pdbx_seq_one_letter_code
_entity_poly.pdbx_strand_id
1 'polypeptide(L)'
;MMMRLTLWTLAVCALLTAASAQIHQEQGDAGDLPETAQATGTDTNTALSAIRGTLEADGVDMYAIYISDPANFSATTVNNETTFDTQLWLFDAEGKGVVFNDDAVGTTLDRSTINNSAGCLTGRSAGVYFIAVTRYNRDAIGCEDKLIWRNDPFRAVRCPDGSESGSRVAGWVGTTAVSGNYEITLTGAFTAPAPSDIPPCPPFDGWDETDNGGSDAGDLPATAQIISNSNAQACQTPVPRIRGRLGADDVDMFVICITDPTAFSASTVGSTAWDTQLWLFKCNGRGVVHNDDNPDTGGGLQSRIDNRTNCIQQPGVYLLAISRYNRDPVARDGQPIWNPTGSGNAVRCPDGIRADQPLAAWAGATLPPVERYFIQLTGASFVSASGCCITAGGDVDLNGCIDDADLLAVLFAFGNTGQFLPEDATCDGVVDDADLLQVLFNFGSGC
;
A
#
# COMPACT_ATOMS: atom_id res chain seq x y z
N MET A 1 10.80 88.04 -34.17
CA MET A 1 10.04 86.79 -34.37
C MET A 1 10.94 85.65 -33.93
N MET A 2 10.48 84.82 -32.98
CA MET A 2 10.97 83.47 -32.59
C MET A 2 12.38 83.36 -31.98
N MET A 3 12.67 82.59 -30.92
CA MET A 3 11.88 81.72 -30.04
C MET A 3 12.75 81.44 -28.80
N ARG A 4 12.26 81.67 -27.57
CA ARG A 4 12.92 81.22 -26.33
C ARG A 4 12.46 79.79 -26.05
N LEU A 5 13.34 78.80 -26.14
CA LEU A 5 13.08 77.45 -25.63
C LEU A 5 13.42 77.41 -24.13
N THR A 6 12.39 77.26 -23.30
CA THR A 6 12.50 76.87 -21.90
C THR A 6 12.56 75.34 -21.83
N LEU A 7 13.71 74.78 -21.45
CA LEU A 7 13.81 73.37 -21.09
C LEU A 7 13.17 73.16 -19.70
N TRP A 8 12.16 72.30 -19.64
CA TRP A 8 11.64 71.73 -18.40
C TRP A 8 12.31 70.37 -18.18
N THR A 9 13.19 70.28 -17.20
CA THR A 9 13.69 68.99 -16.70
C THR A 9 12.60 68.32 -15.86
N LEU A 10 11.94 67.30 -16.42
CA LEU A 10 11.15 66.33 -15.64
C LEU A 10 12.13 65.45 -14.84
N ALA A 11 12.14 65.62 -13.52
CA ALA A 11 12.76 64.64 -12.62
C ALA A 11 11.79 63.46 -12.45
N VAL A 12 12.07 62.35 -13.13
CA VAL A 12 11.40 61.07 -12.89
C VAL A 12 12.00 60.48 -11.62
N CYS A 13 11.33 60.67 -10.48
CA CYS A 13 11.58 59.90 -9.27
C CYS A 13 11.10 58.48 -9.50
N ALA A 14 12.03 57.57 -9.81
CA ALA A 14 11.78 56.14 -9.72
C ALA A 14 11.58 55.78 -8.23
N LEU A 15 10.33 55.62 -7.81
CA LEU A 15 9.98 54.98 -6.55
C LEU A 15 10.38 53.51 -6.64
N LEU A 16 11.58 53.18 -6.16
CA LEU A 16 11.99 51.82 -5.86
C LEU A 16 11.12 51.33 -4.69
N THR A 17 10.04 50.62 -4.98
CA THR A 17 9.35 49.82 -3.98
C THR A 17 10.27 48.68 -3.61
N ALA A 18 10.95 48.78 -2.45
CA ALA A 18 11.59 47.63 -1.84
C ALA A 18 10.48 46.63 -1.50
N ALA A 19 10.38 45.54 -2.26
CA ALA A 19 9.51 44.44 -1.91
C ALA A 19 10.03 43.84 -0.60
N SER A 20 9.30 44.05 0.50
CA SER A 20 9.60 43.39 1.77
C SER A 20 9.28 41.91 1.61
N ALA A 21 10.17 41.04 2.04
CA ALA A 21 9.83 39.63 2.18
C ALA A 21 8.68 39.48 3.19
N GLN A 22 7.70 38.66 2.83
CA GLN A 22 6.54 38.35 3.65
C GLN A 22 6.88 37.24 4.65
N ILE A 23 6.23 37.30 5.81
CA ILE A 23 6.11 36.17 6.74
C ILE A 23 4.68 35.64 6.63
N HIS A 24 4.52 34.37 6.30
CA HIS A 24 3.22 33.72 6.31
C HIS A 24 2.86 33.31 7.74
N GLN A 25 1.62 33.61 8.14
CA GLN A 25 1.02 33.12 9.38
C GLN A 25 0.00 32.07 8.98
N GLU A 26 0.10 30.90 9.58
CA GLU A 26 -0.86 29.83 9.43
C GLU A 26 -2.29 30.33 9.68
N GLN A 27 -3.24 29.84 8.87
CA GLN A 27 -4.66 30.13 9.03
C GLN A 27 -5.45 28.84 9.22
N GLY A 28 -5.90 28.57 10.45
CA GLY A 28 -6.54 27.28 10.76
C GLY A 28 -5.50 26.17 10.80
N ASP A 29 -5.87 24.98 10.34
CA ASP A 29 -4.96 23.87 10.07
C ASP A 29 -4.41 24.02 8.64
N ALA A 30 -3.09 23.90 8.49
CA ALA A 30 -2.42 23.99 7.19
C ALA A 30 -2.65 22.77 6.30
N GLY A 31 -3.19 21.67 6.83
CA GLY A 31 -3.39 20.41 6.13
C GLY A 31 -2.11 19.59 6.04
N ASP A 32 -2.26 18.29 5.84
CA ASP A 32 -1.19 17.30 5.93
C ASP A 32 -0.79 16.69 4.58
N LEU A 33 -1.51 16.99 3.50
CA LEU A 33 -1.30 16.46 2.17
C LEU A 33 -1.23 17.57 1.13
N PRO A 34 -0.62 17.33 -0.04
CA PRO A 34 -0.54 18.32 -1.11
C PRO A 34 -1.90 18.97 -1.44
N GLU A 35 -2.98 18.19 -1.44
CA GLU A 35 -4.34 18.64 -1.76
C GLU A 35 -4.97 19.53 -0.70
N THR A 36 -4.53 19.41 0.55
CA THR A 36 -5.02 20.19 1.69
C THR A 36 -4.05 21.29 2.10
N ALA A 37 -2.84 21.30 1.52
CA ALA A 37 -1.77 22.24 1.83
C ALA A 37 -2.20 23.70 1.71
N GLN A 38 -1.84 24.48 2.72
CA GLN A 38 -2.18 25.89 2.78
C GLN A 38 -1.36 26.73 1.77
N ALA A 39 -2.08 27.57 1.03
CA ALA A 39 -1.48 28.59 0.16
C ALA A 39 -0.74 29.63 0.99
N THR A 40 0.53 29.91 0.64
CA THR A 40 1.28 30.99 1.29
C THR A 40 0.97 32.38 0.72
N GLY A 41 0.30 32.45 -0.44
CA GLY A 41 -0.18 33.68 -1.08
C GLY A 41 -1.00 33.39 -2.33
N THR A 42 -1.18 34.38 -3.21
CA THR A 42 -1.92 34.23 -4.48
C THR A 42 -1.05 34.39 -5.72
N ASP A 43 0.25 34.65 -5.52
CA ASP A 43 1.24 34.89 -6.58
C ASP A 43 2.50 34.04 -6.32
N THR A 44 3.43 34.07 -7.26
CA THR A 44 4.74 33.37 -7.21
C THR A 44 5.94 34.32 -7.22
N ASN A 45 5.74 35.59 -6.90
CA ASN A 45 6.77 36.63 -7.01
C ASN A 45 6.99 37.43 -5.71
N THR A 46 6.12 37.29 -4.71
CA THR A 46 6.33 37.84 -3.38
C THR A 46 7.32 36.97 -2.62
N ALA A 47 8.47 37.53 -2.25
CA ALA A 47 9.49 36.81 -1.49
C ALA A 47 8.94 36.36 -0.13
N LEU A 48 9.18 35.10 0.25
CA LEU A 48 8.70 34.50 1.48
C LEU A 48 9.91 34.17 2.36
N SER A 49 10.06 34.87 3.49
CA SER A 49 11.21 34.72 4.38
C SER A 49 10.95 33.76 5.55
N ALA A 50 9.70 33.59 5.96
CA ALA A 50 9.33 32.64 6.99
C ALA A 50 7.87 32.20 6.92
N ILE A 51 7.59 31.04 7.49
CA ILE A 51 6.25 30.52 7.78
C ILE A 51 6.17 30.28 9.29
N ARG A 52 5.09 30.69 9.94
CA ARG A 52 4.84 30.50 11.37
C ARG A 52 3.50 29.82 11.58
N GLY A 53 3.48 28.83 12.46
CA GLY A 53 2.30 28.04 12.76
C GLY A 53 2.36 27.36 14.12
N THR A 54 1.41 26.47 14.37
CA THR A 54 1.30 25.70 15.62
C THR A 54 0.98 24.24 15.35
N LEU A 55 1.85 23.32 15.80
CA LEU A 55 1.62 21.89 15.64
C LEU A 55 0.85 21.30 16.82
N GLU A 56 -0.29 20.70 16.47
CA GLU A 56 -1.12 19.85 17.32
C GLU A 56 -0.55 18.44 17.53
N ALA A 57 -1.28 17.58 18.25
CA ALA A 57 -0.89 16.19 18.45
C ALA A 57 -1.05 15.42 17.13
N ASP A 58 -0.07 14.59 16.78
CA ASP A 58 0.03 13.89 15.48
C ASP A 58 0.01 14.82 14.24
N GLY A 59 0.09 16.13 14.46
CA GLY A 59 -0.09 17.16 13.46
C GLY A 59 1.00 17.18 12.40
N VAL A 60 0.60 17.62 11.21
CA VAL A 60 1.46 17.89 10.06
C VAL A 60 0.93 19.15 9.42
N ASP A 61 1.81 20.13 9.25
CA ASP A 61 1.43 21.37 8.57
C ASP A 61 2.17 21.45 7.24
N MET A 62 1.42 21.52 6.15
CA MET A 62 1.93 21.57 4.79
C MET A 62 1.58 22.88 4.10
N TYR A 63 2.56 23.45 3.41
CA TYR A 63 2.43 24.73 2.74
C TYR A 63 2.87 24.66 1.28
N ALA A 64 2.11 25.29 0.40
CA ALA A 64 2.54 25.53 -0.98
C ALA A 64 3.50 26.73 -1.03
N ILE A 65 4.69 26.54 -1.56
CA ILE A 65 5.70 27.58 -1.79
C ILE A 65 6.21 27.54 -3.24
N TYR A 66 6.65 28.68 -3.77
CA TYR A 66 7.32 28.72 -5.06
C TYR A 66 8.83 28.85 -4.88
N ILE A 67 9.58 27.98 -5.57
CA ILE A 67 11.04 27.99 -5.54
C ILE A 67 11.54 28.30 -6.94
N SER A 68 12.23 29.44 -7.10
CA SER A 68 12.71 29.91 -8.41
C SER A 68 14.08 29.34 -8.81
N ASP A 69 14.88 28.95 -7.82
CA ASP A 69 16.19 28.32 -8.00
C ASP A 69 16.39 27.22 -6.94
N PRO A 70 15.94 25.98 -7.21
CA PRO A 70 16.02 24.89 -6.25
C PRO A 70 17.44 24.61 -5.73
N ALA A 71 18.48 24.84 -6.53
CA ALA A 71 19.86 24.58 -6.12
C ALA A 71 20.32 25.50 -4.98
N ASN A 72 19.70 26.67 -4.83
CA ASN A 72 19.99 27.69 -3.81
C ASN A 72 18.91 27.79 -2.72
N PHE A 73 17.92 26.90 -2.72
CA PHE A 73 16.87 26.86 -1.71
C PHE A 73 17.37 26.24 -0.39
N SER A 74 16.89 26.81 0.73
CA SER A 74 17.00 26.17 2.05
C SER A 74 15.84 26.56 2.97
N ALA A 75 15.48 25.65 3.88
CA ALA A 75 14.54 25.89 4.96
C ALA A 75 15.10 25.34 6.28
N THR A 76 14.85 26.05 7.39
CA THR A 76 15.33 25.62 8.71
C THR A 76 14.36 25.99 9.83
N THR A 77 14.22 25.10 10.81
CA THR A 77 13.57 25.37 12.11
C THR A 77 14.60 25.68 13.20
N VAL A 78 15.90 25.77 12.86
CA VAL A 78 16.97 26.17 13.78
C VAL A 78 16.92 27.68 14.03
N ASN A 79 15.99 28.08 14.89
CA ASN A 79 15.75 29.45 15.32
C ASN A 79 15.42 29.49 16.83
N ASN A 80 14.99 30.65 17.34
CA ASN A 80 14.65 30.82 18.75
C ASN A 80 13.18 30.50 19.05
N GLU A 81 12.35 30.46 18.01
CA GLU A 81 10.90 30.31 18.07
C GLU A 81 10.53 28.82 18.19
N THR A 82 11.23 27.95 17.47
CA THR A 82 10.99 26.51 17.48
C THR A 82 11.87 25.84 18.52
N THR A 83 11.28 25.21 19.54
CA THR A 83 12.00 24.64 20.69
C THR A 83 11.79 23.14 20.90
N PHE A 84 11.18 22.46 19.94
CA PHE A 84 10.91 21.02 19.99
C PHE A 84 11.60 20.30 18.83
N ASP A 85 11.58 18.97 18.93
CA ASP A 85 12.16 18.05 17.96
C ASP A 85 11.36 18.05 16.65
N THR A 86 11.94 18.55 15.55
CA THR A 86 11.22 18.72 14.27
C THR A 86 11.69 17.75 13.22
N GLN A 87 10.82 17.51 12.25
CA GLN A 87 11.15 16.93 10.96
C GLN A 87 10.68 17.89 9.85
N LEU A 88 11.55 18.18 8.87
CA LEU A 88 11.23 19.01 7.70
C LEU A 88 11.27 18.17 6.41
N TRP A 89 10.24 18.36 5.60
CA TRP A 89 10.00 17.61 4.38
C TRP A 89 9.78 18.57 3.21
N LEU A 90 10.30 18.22 2.04
CA LEU A 90 9.99 18.90 0.79
C LEU A 90 9.50 17.88 -0.24
N PHE A 91 8.40 18.23 -0.90
CA PHE A 91 7.79 17.50 -2.00
C PHE A 91 7.70 18.39 -3.23
N ASP A 92 7.72 17.79 -4.43
CA ASP A 92 7.51 18.53 -5.67
C ASP A 92 6.03 18.76 -5.97
N ALA A 93 5.72 19.38 -7.11
CA ALA A 93 4.36 19.75 -7.49
C ALA A 93 3.38 18.56 -7.61
N GLU A 94 3.90 17.33 -7.72
CA GLU A 94 3.10 16.09 -7.77
C GLU A 94 3.03 15.40 -6.39
N GLY A 95 3.59 16.02 -5.35
CA GLY A 95 3.67 15.46 -4.00
C GLY A 95 4.78 14.43 -3.82
N LYS A 96 5.67 14.23 -4.81
CA LYS A 96 6.78 13.28 -4.71
C LYS A 96 7.92 13.83 -3.87
N GLY A 97 8.51 12.95 -3.06
CA GLY A 97 9.58 13.33 -2.14
C GLY A 97 10.78 13.99 -2.85
N VAL A 98 11.33 15.04 -2.22
CA VAL A 98 12.48 15.80 -2.73
C VAL A 98 13.64 15.76 -1.77
N VAL A 99 13.45 16.30 -0.57
CA VAL A 99 14.50 16.34 0.46
C VAL A 99 13.88 16.32 1.84
N PHE A 100 14.55 15.65 2.77
CA PHE A 100 14.14 15.51 4.16
C PHE A 100 15.31 15.79 5.10
N ASN A 101 15.00 16.30 6.29
CA ASN A 101 15.91 16.27 7.42
C ASN A 101 15.13 16.18 8.75
N ASP A 102 15.66 15.37 9.67
CA ASP A 102 15.20 15.27 11.06
C ASP A 102 15.99 16.26 11.92
N ASP A 103 17.27 15.97 12.12
CA ASP A 103 18.17 16.77 12.94
C ASP A 103 19.19 17.56 12.11
N ALA A 104 19.43 18.82 12.47
CA ALA A 104 20.37 19.70 11.80
C ALA A 104 21.80 19.12 11.79
N VAL A 105 22.30 18.87 10.59
CA VAL A 105 23.63 18.33 10.30
C VAL A 105 24.73 19.23 10.86
N GLY A 106 25.74 18.63 11.51
CA GLY A 106 26.87 19.38 12.07
C GLY A 106 26.56 20.14 13.36
N THR A 107 25.38 19.94 13.94
CA THR A 107 24.96 20.51 15.23
C THR A 107 24.49 19.42 16.20
N THR A 108 24.25 19.79 17.45
CA THR A 108 23.60 18.94 18.47
C THR A 108 22.13 19.32 18.67
N LEU A 109 21.53 20.05 17.73
CA LEU A 109 20.15 20.50 17.83
C LEU A 109 19.24 19.49 17.15
N ASP A 110 18.10 19.23 17.77
CA ASP A 110 17.09 18.28 17.28
C ASP A 110 16.08 19.03 16.41
N ARG A 111 16.56 19.94 15.57
CA ARG A 111 15.75 20.80 14.72
C ARG A 111 16.26 20.70 13.30
N SER A 112 15.37 20.78 12.34
CA SER A 112 15.67 20.37 10.98
C SER A 112 16.22 21.53 10.14
N THR A 113 17.03 21.17 9.15
CA THR A 113 17.46 22.04 8.07
C THR A 113 17.53 21.25 6.78
N ILE A 114 16.72 21.63 5.79
CA ILE A 114 16.80 21.10 4.42
C ILE A 114 17.49 22.11 3.50
N ASN A 115 18.35 21.61 2.62
CA ASN A 115 19.09 22.36 1.62
C ASN A 115 19.63 21.41 0.55
N ASN A 116 20.40 21.93 -0.42
CA ASN A 116 20.95 21.11 -1.50
C ASN A 116 22.30 20.41 -1.16
N SER A 117 22.67 20.24 0.11
CA SER A 117 23.96 19.61 0.49
C SER A 117 24.07 18.14 0.06
N ALA A 118 22.95 17.42 -0.01
CA ALA A 118 22.87 16.05 -0.52
C ALA A 118 22.65 15.98 -2.04
N GLY A 119 22.57 17.13 -2.73
CA GLY A 119 22.35 17.21 -4.18
C GLY A 119 20.90 16.98 -4.64
N CYS A 120 19.95 16.75 -3.75
CA CYS A 120 18.56 16.38 -4.07
C CYS A 120 17.76 17.42 -4.87
N LEU A 121 18.20 18.68 -4.82
CA LEU A 121 17.57 19.81 -5.53
C LEU A 121 18.31 20.16 -6.83
N THR A 122 19.44 19.51 -7.10
CA THR A 122 20.25 19.79 -8.29
C THR A 122 19.51 19.38 -9.56
N GLY A 123 19.40 20.30 -10.52
CA GLY A 123 18.76 20.04 -11.81
C GLY A 123 17.23 19.98 -11.77
N ARG A 124 16.60 20.26 -10.62
CA ARG A 124 15.14 20.41 -10.54
C ARG A 124 14.69 21.75 -11.10
N SER A 125 13.48 21.77 -11.67
CA SER A 125 12.89 22.96 -12.27
C SER A 125 12.38 23.94 -11.21
N ALA A 126 12.39 25.23 -11.55
CA ALA A 126 11.61 26.23 -10.83
C ALA A 126 10.12 25.86 -10.86
N GLY A 127 9.40 26.08 -9.76
CA GLY A 127 8.00 25.68 -9.67
C GLY A 127 7.43 25.75 -8.25
N VAL A 128 6.20 25.26 -8.12
CA VAL A 128 5.56 25.04 -6.82
C VAL A 128 6.10 23.76 -6.20
N TYR A 129 6.38 23.83 -4.90
CA TYR A 129 6.79 22.74 -4.03
C TYR A 129 5.93 22.77 -2.77
N PHE A 130 5.82 21.64 -2.10
CA PHE A 130 5.20 21.56 -0.78
C PHE A 130 6.28 21.39 0.27
N ILE A 131 6.28 22.29 1.24
CA ILE A 131 7.08 22.12 2.45
C ILE A 131 6.16 21.67 3.58
N ALA A 132 6.54 20.61 4.28
CA ALA A 132 5.83 20.17 5.48
C ALA A 132 6.75 20.19 6.69
N VAL A 133 6.15 20.48 7.85
CA VAL A 133 6.81 20.38 9.15
C VAL A 133 6.01 19.43 10.03
N THR A 134 6.73 18.57 10.72
CA THR A 134 6.16 17.68 11.72
C THR A 134 7.03 17.70 12.96
N ARG A 135 6.51 17.12 14.04
CA ARG A 135 7.33 16.73 15.18
C ARG A 135 7.90 15.33 14.94
N TYR A 136 9.12 15.08 15.38
CA TYR A 136 9.60 13.71 15.51
C TYR A 136 8.68 12.92 16.48
N ASN A 137 8.17 11.72 16.13
CA ASN A 137 8.46 10.86 14.98
C ASN A 137 7.23 10.69 14.08
N ARG A 138 6.97 11.63 13.16
CA ARG A 138 5.89 11.57 12.16
C ARG A 138 6.48 11.40 10.77
N ASP A 139 6.49 10.15 10.30
CA ASP A 139 7.21 9.74 9.10
C ASP A 139 6.30 9.73 7.86
N ALA A 140 6.75 10.33 6.76
CA ALA A 140 6.00 10.38 5.51
C ALA A 140 5.95 9.01 4.82
N ILE A 141 4.73 8.55 4.50
CA ILE A 141 4.48 7.32 3.75
C ILE A 141 3.90 7.59 2.36
N GLY A 142 4.22 6.69 1.43
CA GLY A 142 3.73 6.72 0.08
C GLY A 142 2.36 6.06 -0.09
N CYS A 143 1.94 5.88 -1.33
CA CYS A 143 0.63 5.36 -1.72
C CYS A 143 0.37 3.91 -1.31
N GLU A 144 1.42 3.16 -0.98
CA GLU A 144 1.33 1.78 -0.50
C GLU A 144 1.64 1.67 1.02
N ASP A 145 1.52 2.77 1.77
CA ASP A 145 1.78 2.93 3.21
C ASP A 145 3.21 2.60 3.67
N LYS A 146 4.19 2.57 2.76
CA LYS A 146 5.59 2.42 3.14
C LYS A 146 6.33 3.74 3.12
N LEU A 147 7.45 3.77 3.84
CA LEU A 147 8.27 4.96 4.02
C LEU A 147 8.83 5.48 2.69
N ILE A 148 8.73 6.81 2.50
CA ILE A 148 9.41 7.52 1.39
C ILE A 148 10.90 7.75 1.72
N TRP A 149 11.22 7.97 3.00
CA TRP A 149 12.58 8.05 3.54
C TRP A 149 12.77 7.06 4.68
N ARG A 150 13.97 6.49 4.82
CA ARG A 150 14.30 5.64 5.98
C ARG A 150 14.26 6.44 7.28
N ASN A 151 14.18 5.80 8.44
CA ASN A 151 14.19 6.54 9.71
C ASN A 151 15.62 6.95 10.13
N ASP A 152 16.66 6.20 9.75
CA ASP A 152 18.05 6.51 10.08
C ASP A 152 18.94 6.79 8.84
N PRO A 153 20.04 7.55 8.99
CA PRO A 153 20.44 8.33 10.16
C PRO A 153 19.67 9.65 10.30
N PHE A 154 19.35 10.07 11.53
CA PHE A 154 18.58 11.29 11.83
C PHE A 154 19.31 12.59 11.44
N ARG A 155 20.62 12.68 11.72
CA ARG A 155 21.47 13.85 11.43
C ARG A 155 22.00 13.86 9.99
N ALA A 156 21.10 13.75 9.02
CA ALA A 156 21.43 13.80 7.60
C ALA A 156 20.35 14.54 6.79
N VAL A 157 20.79 15.34 5.83
CA VAL A 157 19.92 15.79 4.73
C VAL A 157 19.86 14.64 3.72
N ARG A 158 18.66 14.17 3.37
CA ARG A 158 18.50 12.98 2.54
C ARG A 158 17.55 13.19 1.37
N CYS A 159 17.92 12.63 0.23
CA CYS A 159 16.97 12.39 -0.86
C CYS A 159 16.11 11.16 -0.49
N PRO A 160 14.93 10.96 -1.11
CA PRO A 160 14.11 9.78 -0.87
C PRO A 160 14.92 8.48 -1.00
N ASP A 161 14.91 7.66 0.06
CA ASP A 161 15.70 6.43 0.18
C ASP A 161 14.95 5.29 0.89
N GLY A 162 13.67 5.50 1.20
CA GLY A 162 12.76 4.51 1.73
C GLY A 162 12.31 3.51 0.64
N SER A 163 11.52 2.52 1.06
CA SER A 163 10.97 1.50 0.15
C SER A 163 10.00 2.08 -0.88
N GLU A 164 9.43 3.25 -0.63
CA GLU A 164 8.58 4.02 -1.54
C GLU A 164 9.21 5.36 -1.92
N SER A 165 10.54 5.42 -2.06
CA SER A 165 11.28 6.64 -2.43
C SER A 165 10.81 7.31 -3.74
N GLY A 166 10.14 6.56 -4.62
CA GLY A 166 9.56 7.04 -5.85
C GLY A 166 8.13 7.59 -5.73
N SER A 167 7.45 7.39 -4.60
CA SER A 167 6.03 7.71 -4.41
C SER A 167 5.81 9.18 -4.05
N ARG A 168 4.59 9.64 -4.31
CA ARG A 168 4.03 10.83 -3.64
C ARG A 168 3.66 10.51 -2.20
N VAL A 169 3.64 11.54 -1.35
CA VAL A 169 3.09 11.43 0.00
C VAL A 169 1.58 11.19 -0.05
N ALA A 170 1.15 10.18 0.69
CA ALA A 170 -0.25 9.78 0.82
C ALA A 170 -0.71 9.71 2.28
N GLY A 171 0.21 9.84 3.24
CA GLY A 171 -0.10 9.88 4.66
C GLY A 171 1.15 9.93 5.53
N TRP A 172 0.92 9.73 6.82
CA TRP A 172 1.92 9.86 7.88
C TRP A 172 1.76 8.78 8.94
N VAL A 173 2.86 8.20 9.39
CA VAL A 173 2.87 7.18 10.46
C VAL A 173 3.67 7.66 11.67
N GLY A 174 3.52 6.96 12.79
CA GLY A 174 4.10 7.36 14.09
C GLY A 174 3.14 8.24 14.90
N THR A 175 3.47 8.54 16.15
CA THR A 175 2.60 9.35 17.01
C THR A 175 3.39 10.38 17.81
N THR A 176 2.79 11.54 18.04
CA THR A 176 3.43 12.68 18.70
C THR A 176 2.46 13.42 19.61
N ALA A 177 2.95 13.82 20.79
CA ALA A 177 2.21 14.78 21.61
C ALA A 177 2.30 16.18 20.99
N VAL A 178 1.37 17.06 21.37
CA VAL A 178 1.35 18.49 21.00
C VAL A 178 2.73 19.13 21.15
N SER A 179 3.13 19.92 20.15
CA SER A 179 4.48 20.50 20.06
C SER A 179 4.52 22.00 20.33
N GLY A 180 3.46 22.72 19.93
CA GLY A 180 3.36 24.17 20.07
C GLY A 180 3.85 24.93 18.84
N ASN A 181 4.29 26.17 19.05
CA ASN A 181 4.61 27.09 17.95
C ASN A 181 5.91 26.74 17.25
N TYR A 182 5.96 26.92 15.93
CA TYR A 182 7.18 26.82 15.14
C TYR A 182 7.34 28.00 14.18
N GLU A 183 8.57 28.16 13.70
CA GLU A 183 8.91 29.00 12.56
C GLU A 183 9.79 28.20 11.59
N ILE A 184 9.44 28.20 10.31
CA ILE A 184 10.30 27.75 9.21
C ILE A 184 10.92 29.00 8.59
N THR A 185 12.22 29.20 8.76
CA THR A 185 12.97 30.27 8.10
C THR A 185 13.39 29.82 6.70
N LEU A 186 13.14 30.63 5.68
CA LEU A 186 13.27 30.27 4.26
C LEU A 186 14.30 31.14 3.53
N THR A 187 15.04 30.54 2.60
CA THR A 187 15.90 31.24 1.64
C THR A 187 15.60 30.73 0.23
N GLY A 188 15.41 31.65 -0.72
CA GLY A 188 15.09 31.30 -2.11
C GLY A 188 13.64 30.89 -2.36
N ALA A 189 12.73 31.20 -1.43
CA ALA A 189 11.30 30.90 -1.52
C ALA A 189 10.45 32.15 -1.80
N PHE A 190 9.32 31.93 -2.46
CA PHE A 190 8.29 32.92 -2.76
C PHE A 190 6.93 32.32 -2.37
N THR A 191 5.91 33.17 -2.23
CA THR A 191 4.55 32.69 -1.99
C THR A 191 4.07 31.80 -3.14
N ALA A 192 3.03 31.00 -2.91
CA ALA A 192 2.34 30.26 -3.96
C ALA A 192 0.84 30.13 -3.66
N PRO A 193 -0.02 30.08 -4.70
CA PRO A 193 -1.43 29.73 -4.55
C PRO A 193 -1.63 28.27 -4.12
N ALA A 194 -2.81 27.98 -3.59
CA ALA A 194 -3.23 26.61 -3.32
C ALA A 194 -3.29 25.83 -4.65
N PRO A 195 -2.86 24.56 -4.68
CA PRO A 195 -2.96 23.74 -5.88
C PRO A 195 -4.41 23.39 -6.18
N SER A 196 -4.75 23.26 -7.47
CA SER A 196 -6.09 22.81 -7.90
C SER A 196 -6.11 21.40 -8.51
N ASP A 197 -4.96 20.87 -8.95
CA ASP A 197 -4.89 19.67 -9.80
C ASP A 197 -3.68 18.77 -9.45
N ILE A 198 -3.63 18.28 -8.21
CA ILE A 198 -2.60 17.32 -7.81
C ILE A 198 -3.09 15.90 -8.15
N PRO A 199 -2.29 15.07 -8.83
CA PRO A 199 -2.67 13.70 -9.13
C PRO A 199 -2.90 12.88 -7.84
N PRO A 200 -3.99 12.09 -7.75
CA PRO A 200 -4.15 11.14 -6.66
C PRO A 200 -3.07 10.05 -6.73
N CYS A 201 -3.01 9.21 -5.70
CA CYS A 201 -2.24 7.98 -5.78
C CYS A 201 -2.61 7.17 -7.04
N PRO A 202 -1.61 6.58 -7.73
CA PRO A 202 -1.90 5.65 -8.81
C PRO A 202 -2.83 4.55 -8.35
N PRO A 203 -3.77 4.08 -9.19
CA PRO A 203 -4.60 2.92 -8.87
C PRO A 203 -3.73 1.73 -8.49
N PHE A 204 -4.13 1.00 -7.45
CA PHE A 204 -3.45 -0.21 -7.06
C PHE A 204 -3.63 -1.30 -8.12
N ASP A 205 -2.53 -1.88 -8.56
CA ASP A 205 -2.52 -3.03 -9.48
C ASP A 205 -2.59 -4.34 -8.67
N GLY A 206 -3.82 -4.74 -8.34
CA GLY A 206 -4.10 -5.93 -7.55
C GLY A 206 -5.50 -5.92 -6.93
N TRP A 207 -5.68 -6.75 -5.90
CA TRP A 207 -6.87 -6.78 -5.06
C TRP A 207 -6.62 -6.11 -3.72
N ASP A 208 -7.29 -4.99 -3.45
CA ASP A 208 -7.39 -4.39 -2.12
C ASP A 208 -8.63 -4.93 -1.41
N GLU A 209 -8.39 -5.51 -0.24
CA GLU A 209 -9.43 -6.08 0.61
C GLU A 209 -10.57 -5.10 0.94
N THR A 210 -10.25 -3.85 1.25
CA THR A 210 -11.25 -2.83 1.60
C THR A 210 -11.82 -2.16 0.35
N ASP A 211 -10.98 -1.71 -0.58
CA ASP A 211 -11.43 -0.93 -1.75
C ASP A 211 -12.15 -1.81 -2.77
N ASN A 212 -11.69 -3.04 -2.98
CA ASN A 212 -12.33 -3.98 -3.92
C ASN A 212 -13.30 -4.92 -3.22
N GLY A 213 -12.93 -5.44 -2.04
CA GLY A 213 -13.75 -6.38 -1.30
C GLY A 213 -14.80 -5.75 -0.38
N GLY A 214 -14.67 -4.45 -0.08
CA GLY A 214 -15.66 -3.65 0.67
C GLY A 214 -15.56 -3.75 2.20
N SER A 215 -14.76 -4.67 2.72
CA SER A 215 -14.54 -4.89 4.15
C SER A 215 -13.28 -5.72 4.38
N ASP A 216 -12.94 -5.88 5.65
CA ASP A 216 -12.10 -6.96 6.15
C ASP A 216 -12.49 -8.32 5.53
N ALA A 217 -11.51 -9.11 5.10
CA ALA A 217 -11.72 -10.46 4.63
C ALA A 217 -11.93 -11.39 5.83
N GLY A 218 -12.82 -12.37 5.68
CA GLY A 218 -13.07 -13.30 6.78
C GLY A 218 -11.96 -14.32 6.98
N ASP A 219 -11.93 -14.92 8.17
CA ASP A 219 -10.94 -15.90 8.60
C ASP A 219 -11.29 -17.36 8.25
N LEU A 220 -12.51 -17.62 7.79
CA LEU A 220 -13.02 -18.98 7.51
C LEU A 220 -13.44 -19.13 6.06
N PRO A 221 -13.50 -20.37 5.52
CA PRO A 221 -13.94 -20.63 4.14
C PRO A 221 -15.26 -19.96 3.75
N ALA A 222 -16.20 -19.88 4.70
CA ALA A 222 -17.53 -19.31 4.47
C ALA A 222 -17.56 -17.78 4.47
N THR A 223 -16.53 -17.14 5.01
CA THR A 223 -16.39 -15.68 5.12
C THR A 223 -15.21 -15.15 4.30
N ALA A 224 -14.48 -16.05 3.63
CA ALA A 224 -13.39 -15.71 2.74
C ALA A 224 -13.85 -14.73 1.66
N GLN A 225 -13.03 -13.72 1.42
CA GLN A 225 -13.32 -12.69 0.44
C GLN A 225 -13.06 -13.19 -0.98
N ILE A 226 -14.04 -12.99 -1.84
CA ILE A 226 -14.00 -13.47 -3.22
C ILE A 226 -13.26 -12.44 -4.09
N ILE A 227 -12.06 -12.79 -4.59
CA ILE A 227 -11.30 -11.94 -5.51
C ILE A 227 -11.90 -12.05 -6.92
N SER A 228 -12.96 -11.28 -7.15
CA SER A 228 -13.69 -11.26 -8.42
C SER A 228 -13.78 -9.85 -8.99
N ASN A 229 -13.71 -9.72 -10.31
CA ASN A 229 -13.85 -8.44 -11.00
C ASN A 229 -14.70 -8.64 -12.24
N SER A 230 -15.70 -7.78 -12.44
CA SER A 230 -16.63 -7.89 -13.58
C SER A 230 -15.97 -7.72 -14.94
N ASN A 231 -14.77 -7.13 -14.98
CA ASN A 231 -13.95 -6.99 -16.19
C ASN A 231 -12.87 -8.06 -16.30
N ALA A 232 -12.75 -8.95 -15.31
CA ALA A 232 -11.79 -10.06 -15.31
C ALA A 232 -12.47 -11.37 -15.70
N GLN A 233 -11.80 -12.14 -16.55
CA GLN A 233 -12.22 -13.50 -16.83
C GLN A 233 -11.72 -14.43 -15.72
N ALA A 234 -12.65 -15.14 -15.09
CA ALA A 234 -12.38 -16.08 -14.01
C ALA A 234 -11.34 -17.13 -14.44
N CYS A 235 -10.42 -17.47 -13.53
CA CYS A 235 -9.32 -18.41 -13.71
C CYS A 235 -8.31 -18.06 -14.83
N GLN A 236 -8.47 -16.94 -15.53
CA GLN A 236 -7.62 -16.55 -16.65
C GLN A 236 -6.93 -15.20 -16.44
N THR A 237 -7.64 -14.23 -15.88
CA THR A 237 -7.07 -12.90 -15.62
C THR A 237 -6.20 -12.97 -14.36
N PRO A 238 -4.88 -12.69 -14.44
CA PRO A 238 -4.02 -12.79 -13.28
C PRO A 238 -4.35 -11.76 -12.20
N VAL A 239 -4.17 -12.14 -10.95
CA VAL A 239 -4.15 -11.21 -9.80
C VAL A 239 -2.69 -11.14 -9.35
N PRO A 240 -1.95 -10.06 -9.64
CA PRO A 240 -0.52 -10.00 -9.36
C PRO A 240 -0.24 -9.80 -7.87
N ARG A 241 -1.15 -9.15 -7.14
CA ARG A 241 -0.97 -8.79 -5.74
C ARG A 241 -2.31 -8.72 -5.00
N ILE A 242 -2.27 -9.03 -3.72
CA ILE A 242 -3.32 -8.72 -2.74
C ILE A 242 -2.74 -7.74 -1.73
N ARG A 243 -3.53 -6.76 -1.27
CA ARG A 243 -3.20 -5.92 -0.11
C ARG A 243 -4.39 -5.88 0.85
N GLY A 244 -4.08 -5.88 2.13
CA GLY A 244 -5.07 -5.84 3.22
C GLY A 244 -4.46 -5.37 4.52
N ARG A 245 -5.20 -5.44 5.62
CA ARG A 245 -4.74 -5.04 6.96
C ARG A 245 -5.20 -6.04 8.00
N LEU A 246 -4.26 -6.67 8.70
CA LEU A 246 -4.61 -7.53 9.83
C LEU A 246 -4.82 -6.74 11.11
N GLY A 247 -5.93 -7.00 11.79
CA GLY A 247 -6.16 -6.65 13.19
C GLY A 247 -5.38 -7.53 14.18
N ALA A 248 -5.77 -7.47 15.45
CA ALA A 248 -5.25 -8.36 16.48
C ALA A 248 -5.95 -9.73 16.42
N ASP A 249 -5.17 -10.82 16.41
CA ASP A 249 -5.61 -12.22 16.28
C ASP A 249 -6.36 -12.53 14.98
N ASP A 250 -6.18 -11.66 14.01
CA ASP A 250 -6.88 -11.63 12.74
C ASP A 250 -6.25 -12.57 11.71
N VAL A 251 -7.07 -12.96 10.73
CA VAL A 251 -6.68 -13.78 9.60
C VAL A 251 -7.56 -13.40 8.41
N ASP A 252 -6.91 -13.07 7.30
CA ASP A 252 -7.62 -12.74 6.08
C ASP A 252 -7.55 -13.92 5.12
N MET A 253 -8.71 -14.37 4.65
CA MET A 253 -8.81 -15.44 3.67
C MET A 253 -9.41 -14.93 2.36
N PHE A 254 -8.74 -15.30 1.26
CA PHE A 254 -9.10 -14.90 -0.10
C PHE A 254 -9.36 -16.12 -0.97
N VAL A 255 -10.36 -16.01 -1.84
CA VAL A 255 -10.63 -17.01 -2.86
C VAL A 255 -9.85 -16.66 -4.13
N ILE A 256 -8.95 -17.56 -4.56
CA ILE A 256 -8.11 -17.40 -5.75
C ILE A 256 -8.21 -18.61 -6.67
N CYS A 257 -7.92 -18.45 -7.96
CA CYS A 257 -7.80 -19.58 -8.89
C CYS A 257 -6.35 -19.88 -9.23
N ILE A 258 -5.97 -21.16 -9.24
CA ILE A 258 -4.65 -21.66 -9.64
C ILE A 258 -4.85 -22.66 -10.77
N THR A 259 -4.46 -22.31 -11.99
CA THR A 259 -4.61 -23.17 -13.18
C THR A 259 -3.36 -23.99 -13.50
N ASP A 260 -2.18 -23.49 -13.12
CA ASP A 260 -0.91 -24.23 -13.19
C ASP A 260 -0.27 -24.27 -11.80
N PRO A 261 -0.44 -25.38 -11.05
CA PRO A 261 0.19 -25.54 -9.75
C PRO A 261 1.72 -25.38 -9.77
N THR A 262 2.40 -25.67 -10.89
CA THR A 262 3.85 -25.56 -10.97
C THR A 262 4.35 -24.12 -11.13
N ALA A 263 3.50 -23.23 -11.65
CA ALA A 263 3.78 -21.81 -11.78
C ALA A 263 3.35 -20.99 -10.56
N PHE A 264 2.58 -21.58 -9.64
CA PHE A 264 2.02 -20.86 -8.50
C PHE A 264 3.05 -20.50 -7.44
N SER A 265 3.02 -19.24 -6.99
CA SER A 265 3.53 -18.86 -5.67
C SER A 265 2.81 -17.66 -5.08
N ALA A 266 2.76 -17.62 -3.75
CA ALA A 266 2.33 -16.48 -2.96
C ALA A 266 3.42 -16.10 -1.95
N SER A 267 3.76 -14.82 -1.81
CA SER A 267 4.85 -14.38 -0.93
C SER A 267 4.62 -13.02 -0.28
N THR A 268 5.02 -12.89 0.98
CA THR A 268 5.07 -11.62 1.73
C THR A 268 6.49 -11.05 1.83
N VAL A 269 7.46 -11.64 1.11
CA VAL A 269 8.87 -11.25 1.20
C VAL A 269 9.08 -9.84 0.67
N GLY A 270 9.68 -8.99 1.50
CA GLY A 270 9.89 -7.57 1.18
C GLY A 270 8.62 -6.70 1.20
N SER A 271 7.46 -7.26 1.59
CA SER A 271 6.22 -6.50 1.71
C SER A 271 5.84 -6.11 3.13
N THR A 272 6.20 -6.93 4.13
CA THR A 272 5.93 -6.70 5.56
C THR A 272 7.22 -6.63 6.37
N ALA A 273 7.18 -6.06 7.59
CA ALA A 273 8.31 -6.06 8.52
C ALA A 273 8.16 -7.08 9.67
N TRP A 274 7.02 -7.75 9.73
CA TRP A 274 6.60 -8.64 10.81
C TRP A 274 6.42 -10.07 10.33
N ASP A 275 6.28 -10.95 11.32
CA ASP A 275 6.24 -12.40 11.21
C ASP A 275 4.91 -12.90 10.61
N THR A 276 4.93 -13.22 9.32
CA THR A 276 3.76 -13.66 8.55
C THR A 276 3.68 -15.17 8.49
N GLN A 277 2.48 -15.71 8.30
CA GLN A 277 2.23 -17.08 7.88
C GLN A 277 1.28 -17.10 6.67
N LEU A 278 1.58 -17.92 5.67
CA LEU A 278 0.71 -18.14 4.51
C LEU A 278 0.18 -19.58 4.49
N TRP A 279 -1.11 -19.70 4.23
CA TRP A 279 -1.84 -20.96 4.23
C TRP A 279 -2.65 -21.10 2.96
N LEU A 280 -2.67 -22.30 2.39
CA LEU A 280 -3.55 -22.63 1.27
C LEU A 280 -4.47 -23.78 1.69
N PHE A 281 -5.76 -23.61 1.44
CA PHE A 281 -6.78 -24.62 1.66
C PHE A 281 -7.53 -24.89 0.34
N LYS A 282 -8.07 -26.09 0.22
CA LYS A 282 -9.15 -26.35 -0.73
C LYS A 282 -10.40 -25.62 -0.25
N CYS A 283 -11.34 -25.39 -1.16
CA CYS A 283 -12.60 -24.75 -0.82
C CYS A 283 -13.41 -25.46 0.28
N ASN A 284 -13.23 -26.77 0.47
CA ASN A 284 -13.80 -27.52 1.60
C ASN A 284 -13.09 -27.33 2.94
N GLY A 285 -12.16 -26.38 3.03
CA GLY A 285 -11.38 -26.08 4.23
C GLY A 285 -10.26 -27.08 4.52
N ARG A 286 -10.04 -28.11 3.70
CA ARG A 286 -8.88 -29.01 3.88
C ARG A 286 -7.59 -28.29 3.55
N GLY A 287 -6.59 -28.40 4.43
CA GLY A 287 -5.27 -27.83 4.19
C GLY A 287 -4.59 -28.40 2.93
N VAL A 288 -3.77 -27.58 2.28
CA VAL A 288 -3.02 -27.94 1.06
C VAL A 288 -1.53 -27.69 1.27
N VAL A 289 -1.14 -26.44 1.52
CA VAL A 289 0.26 -26.09 1.75
C VAL A 289 0.33 -24.91 2.72
N HIS A 290 1.38 -24.85 3.53
CA HIS A 290 1.66 -23.68 4.35
C HIS A 290 3.15 -23.35 4.37
N ASN A 291 3.44 -22.11 4.73
CA ASN A 291 4.77 -21.67 5.12
C ASN A 291 4.69 -20.52 6.12
N ASP A 292 5.59 -20.55 7.10
CA ASP A 292 5.80 -19.52 8.12
C ASP A 292 6.96 -18.62 7.65
N ASP A 293 8.16 -19.18 7.59
CA ASP A 293 9.35 -18.48 7.10
C ASP A 293 9.80 -18.96 5.72
N ASN A 294 10.07 -18.02 4.81
CA ASN A 294 10.56 -18.34 3.48
C ASN A 294 11.89 -19.14 3.56
N PRO A 295 11.93 -20.39 3.05
CA PRO A 295 13.15 -21.20 3.03
C PRO A 295 14.30 -20.59 2.21
N ASP A 296 14.00 -19.73 1.23
CA ASP A 296 14.97 -19.30 0.22
C ASP A 296 15.87 -18.14 0.69
N THR A 297 15.54 -17.48 1.79
CA THR A 297 16.29 -16.30 2.30
C THR A 297 17.36 -16.65 3.34
N GLY A 298 17.47 -17.92 3.75
CA GLY A 298 18.41 -18.34 4.80
C GLY A 298 18.07 -17.81 6.20
N GLY A 299 16.82 -17.38 6.40
CA GLY A 299 16.29 -16.70 7.59
C GLY A 299 15.33 -15.57 7.19
N GLY A 300 14.39 -15.20 8.04
CA GLY A 300 13.38 -14.19 7.73
C GLY A 300 12.27 -14.18 8.78
N LEU A 301 11.25 -13.38 8.49
CA LEU A 301 9.95 -13.34 9.18
C LEU A 301 8.80 -13.43 8.14
N GLN A 302 9.12 -13.69 6.88
CA GLN A 302 8.20 -13.49 5.76
C GLN A 302 8.02 -14.80 5.05
N SER A 303 6.78 -15.13 4.72
CA SER A 303 6.40 -16.41 4.14
C SER A 303 6.48 -16.42 2.62
N ARG A 304 6.64 -17.63 2.10
CA ARG A 304 6.43 -17.96 0.69
C ARG A 304 5.88 -19.37 0.56
N ILE A 305 4.70 -19.51 -0.03
CA ILE A 305 4.18 -20.81 -0.49
C ILE A 305 4.36 -20.94 -1.99
N ASP A 306 4.72 -22.14 -2.43
CA ASP A 306 4.77 -22.58 -3.83
C ASP A 306 4.54 -24.10 -3.88
N ASN A 307 4.68 -24.71 -5.05
CA ASN A 307 4.46 -26.16 -5.20
C ASN A 307 5.75 -27.01 -5.16
N ARG A 308 6.84 -26.53 -4.53
CA ARG A 308 8.11 -27.30 -4.46
C ARG A 308 7.98 -28.66 -3.78
N THR A 309 7.00 -28.79 -2.89
CA THR A 309 6.69 -30.00 -2.13
C THR A 309 5.62 -30.87 -2.77
N ASN A 310 5.11 -30.48 -3.96
CA ASN A 310 4.05 -31.18 -4.68
C ASN A 310 2.76 -31.37 -3.85
N CYS A 311 2.45 -30.42 -2.96
CA CYS A 311 1.21 -30.45 -2.18
C CYS A 311 0.01 -29.95 -2.99
N ILE A 312 0.23 -29.05 -3.95
CA ILE A 312 -0.81 -28.53 -4.86
C ILE A 312 -0.87 -29.47 -6.05
N GLN A 313 -1.73 -30.47 -5.98
CA GLN A 313 -1.72 -31.59 -6.93
C GLN A 313 -2.59 -31.37 -8.17
N GLN A 314 -3.49 -30.39 -8.13
CA GLN A 314 -4.50 -30.19 -9.15
C GLN A 314 -4.71 -28.68 -9.39
N PRO A 315 -5.04 -28.26 -10.62
CA PRO A 315 -5.67 -26.97 -10.87
C PRO A 315 -6.96 -26.84 -10.04
N GLY A 316 -7.36 -25.61 -9.71
CA GLY A 316 -8.58 -25.39 -8.95
C GLY A 316 -8.71 -24.00 -8.36
N VAL A 317 -9.87 -23.77 -7.74
CA VAL A 317 -10.09 -22.64 -6.85
C VAL A 317 -9.66 -23.03 -5.43
N TYR A 318 -8.90 -22.14 -4.80
CA TYR A 318 -8.29 -22.33 -3.50
C TYR A 318 -8.58 -21.14 -2.59
N LEU A 319 -8.44 -21.38 -1.29
CA LEU A 319 -8.51 -20.38 -0.26
C LEU A 319 -7.08 -20.07 0.18
N LEU A 320 -6.61 -18.86 -0.09
CA LEU A 320 -5.34 -18.34 0.37
C LEU A 320 -5.57 -17.52 1.63
N ALA A 321 -4.98 -17.91 2.75
CA ALA A 321 -5.05 -17.14 3.98
C ALA A 321 -3.68 -16.60 4.40
N ILE A 322 -3.70 -15.44 5.02
CA ILE A 322 -2.54 -14.83 5.68
C ILE A 322 -2.87 -14.63 7.16
N SER A 323 -1.93 -15.02 8.02
CA SER A 323 -2.01 -14.73 9.44
C SER A 323 -0.67 -14.22 9.97
N ARG A 324 -0.64 -13.77 11.22
CA ARG A 324 0.61 -13.53 11.94
C ARG A 324 1.11 -14.80 12.61
N TYR A 325 2.42 -14.92 12.80
CA TYR A 325 2.94 -15.86 13.78
C TYR A 325 2.47 -15.42 15.18
N ASN A 326 1.84 -16.27 16.01
CA ASN A 326 1.68 -17.73 15.97
C ASN A 326 0.19 -18.13 15.86
N ARG A 327 -0.50 -17.66 14.81
CA ARG A 327 -1.95 -17.86 14.58
C ARG A 327 -2.17 -19.02 13.60
N ASP A 328 -2.50 -20.18 14.15
CA ASP A 328 -2.47 -21.47 13.46
C ASP A 328 -3.87 -22.05 13.21
N PRO A 329 -4.10 -22.73 12.07
CA PRO A 329 -5.37 -23.34 11.75
C PRO A 329 -5.60 -24.65 12.52
N VAL A 330 -6.78 -24.77 13.13
CA VAL A 330 -7.21 -25.95 13.88
C VAL A 330 -8.54 -26.51 13.37
N ALA A 331 -8.71 -27.81 13.52
CA ALA A 331 -9.98 -28.48 13.29
C ALA A 331 -10.95 -28.25 14.47
N ARG A 332 -12.17 -28.78 14.34
CA ARG A 332 -13.29 -28.52 15.28
C ARG A 332 -12.99 -28.91 16.73
N ASP A 333 -12.13 -29.89 16.96
CA ASP A 333 -11.71 -30.33 18.30
C ASP A 333 -10.51 -29.54 18.85
N GLY A 334 -10.13 -28.45 18.18
CA GLY A 334 -9.01 -27.57 18.55
C GLY A 334 -7.64 -28.18 18.26
N GLN A 335 -7.59 -29.32 17.56
CA GLN A 335 -6.33 -29.97 17.21
C GLN A 335 -5.80 -29.46 15.86
N PRO A 336 -4.47 -29.38 15.69
CA PRO A 336 -3.87 -28.66 14.58
C PRO A 336 -3.91 -29.42 13.24
N ILE A 337 -4.08 -28.67 12.15
CA ILE A 337 -4.03 -29.18 10.77
C ILE A 337 -2.58 -29.39 10.30
N TRP A 338 -1.68 -28.48 10.67
CA TRP A 338 -0.23 -28.62 10.52
C TRP A 338 0.42 -28.74 11.90
N ASN A 339 1.47 -29.55 12.03
CA ASN A 339 2.20 -29.66 13.28
C ASN A 339 2.81 -28.29 13.66
N PRO A 340 2.43 -27.69 14.81
CA PRO A 340 2.93 -26.39 15.26
C PRO A 340 4.43 -26.40 15.63
N THR A 341 5.00 -27.59 15.83
CA THR A 341 6.42 -27.77 16.16
C THR A 341 7.28 -28.19 14.96
N GLY A 342 6.70 -28.21 13.75
CA GLY A 342 7.48 -28.49 12.55
C GLY A 342 8.40 -27.33 12.15
N SER A 343 9.20 -27.53 11.11
CA SER A 343 10.11 -26.48 10.62
C SER A 343 9.31 -25.26 10.15
N GLY A 344 9.52 -24.09 10.78
CA GLY A 344 8.97 -22.81 10.32
C GLY A 344 9.53 -22.41 8.95
N ASN A 345 10.82 -22.67 8.72
CA ASN A 345 11.52 -22.31 7.48
C ASN A 345 11.31 -23.32 6.34
N ALA A 346 10.14 -23.95 6.25
CA ALA A 346 9.85 -24.94 5.21
C ALA A 346 8.43 -24.75 4.66
N VAL A 347 8.29 -24.95 3.35
CA VAL A 347 6.98 -25.15 2.71
C VAL A 347 6.53 -26.57 3.07
N ARG A 348 5.33 -26.74 3.64
CA ARG A 348 4.86 -28.04 4.17
C ARG A 348 3.44 -28.39 3.74
N CYS A 349 3.23 -29.65 3.36
CA CYS A 349 1.88 -30.21 3.29
C CYS A 349 1.32 -30.42 4.72
N PRO A 350 0.00 -30.57 4.91
CA PRO A 350 -0.61 -30.88 6.20
C PRO A 350 0.03 -32.11 6.85
N ASP A 351 0.55 -31.92 8.05
CA ASP A 351 1.27 -32.93 8.85
C ASP A 351 0.83 -32.97 10.33
N GLY A 352 -0.23 -32.23 10.67
CA GLY A 352 -0.83 -32.25 12.00
C GLY A 352 -1.71 -33.48 12.24
N ILE A 353 -2.13 -33.66 13.50
CA ILE A 353 -3.02 -34.74 13.91
C ILE A 353 -4.42 -34.66 13.26
N ARG A 354 -4.78 -33.50 12.70
CA ARG A 354 -6.01 -33.26 11.93
C ARG A 354 -5.74 -32.80 10.50
N ALA A 355 -4.62 -33.25 9.92
CA ALA A 355 -4.27 -32.97 8.51
C ALA A 355 -5.36 -33.36 7.50
N ASP A 356 -6.24 -34.30 7.85
CA ASP A 356 -7.34 -34.79 7.02
C ASP A 356 -8.68 -34.10 7.30
N GLN A 357 -8.73 -33.13 8.20
CA GLN A 357 -9.96 -32.43 8.59
C GLN A 357 -10.00 -30.99 8.07
N PRO A 358 -11.19 -30.41 7.89
CA PRO A 358 -11.31 -29.02 7.48
C PRO A 358 -10.94 -28.05 8.61
N LEU A 359 -10.48 -26.87 8.21
CA LEU A 359 -10.36 -25.69 9.08
C LEU A 359 -11.71 -25.39 9.73
N ALA A 360 -11.68 -25.21 11.05
CA ALA A 360 -12.85 -24.83 11.83
C ALA A 360 -12.63 -23.59 12.68
N ALA A 361 -11.38 -23.30 13.08
CA ALA A 361 -11.01 -22.13 13.87
C ALA A 361 -9.50 -21.88 13.79
N TRP A 362 -9.06 -20.79 14.41
CA TRP A 362 -7.65 -20.44 14.57
C TRP A 362 -7.25 -20.46 16.04
N ALA A 363 -6.07 -20.98 16.34
CA ALA A 363 -5.48 -21.06 17.68
C ALA A 363 -4.22 -20.19 17.77
N GLY A 364 -3.83 -19.86 19.00
CA GLY A 364 -2.72 -18.94 19.26
C GLY A 364 -3.15 -17.47 19.30
N ALA A 365 -2.26 -16.64 19.80
CA ALA A 365 -2.46 -15.20 19.96
C ALA A 365 -1.30 -14.44 19.34
N THR A 366 -1.57 -13.24 18.88
CA THR A 366 -0.69 -12.35 18.14
C THR A 366 -0.60 -11.02 18.87
N LEU A 367 0.51 -10.30 18.69
CA LEU A 367 0.65 -8.96 19.28
C LEU A 367 -0.02 -7.91 18.38
N PRO A 368 -0.62 -6.84 18.94
CA PRO A 368 -1.03 -5.68 18.14
C PRO A 368 0.23 -4.99 17.56
N PRO A 369 0.27 -4.60 16.27
CA PRO A 369 -0.65 -3.60 15.72
C PRO A 369 -1.20 -3.90 14.30
N VAL A 370 -2.16 -3.08 13.85
CA VAL A 370 -2.68 -3.04 12.48
C VAL A 370 -1.58 -2.65 11.51
N GLU A 371 -1.18 -3.57 10.64
CA GLU A 371 -0.17 -3.30 9.62
C GLU A 371 -0.67 -3.77 8.26
N ARG A 372 -0.48 -2.92 7.25
CA ARG A 372 -0.78 -3.27 5.88
C ARG A 372 0.15 -4.41 5.45
N TYR A 373 -0.38 -5.43 4.81
CA TYR A 373 0.43 -6.43 4.12
C TYR A 373 0.22 -6.36 2.62
N PHE A 374 1.17 -6.97 1.91
CA PHE A 374 0.95 -7.36 0.53
C PHE A 374 1.32 -8.82 0.34
N ILE A 375 0.49 -9.55 -0.39
CA ILE A 375 0.83 -10.86 -0.92
C ILE A 375 1.15 -10.69 -2.39
N GLN A 376 2.40 -10.93 -2.78
CA GLN A 376 2.82 -11.02 -4.17
C GLN A 376 2.42 -12.39 -4.71
N LEU A 377 1.74 -12.41 -5.86
CA LEU A 377 1.22 -13.62 -6.47
C LEU A 377 1.85 -13.86 -7.84
N THR A 378 2.09 -15.12 -8.16
CA THR A 378 2.43 -15.60 -9.49
C THR A 378 1.59 -16.85 -9.75
N GLY A 379 1.01 -16.97 -10.94
CA GLY A 379 0.15 -18.11 -11.29
C GLY A 379 -1.20 -18.16 -10.55
N ALA A 380 -1.66 -17.03 -9.99
CA ALA A 380 -2.99 -16.88 -9.41
C ALA A 380 -3.85 -15.93 -10.25
N SER A 381 -5.14 -16.25 -10.35
CA SER A 381 -6.11 -15.51 -11.16
C SER A 381 -7.37 -15.15 -10.37
N PHE A 382 -8.11 -14.15 -10.87
CA PHE A 382 -9.42 -13.78 -10.35
C PHE A 382 -10.37 -14.98 -10.43
N VAL A 383 -11.36 -15.05 -9.53
CA VAL A 383 -12.41 -16.07 -9.53
C VAL A 383 -13.74 -15.47 -9.99
N SER A 384 -14.73 -16.34 -10.25
CA SER A 384 -16.10 -15.90 -10.50
C SER A 384 -16.69 -15.27 -9.23
N ALA A 385 -17.79 -14.52 -9.37
CA ALA A 385 -18.52 -13.98 -8.22
C ALA A 385 -19.09 -15.08 -7.28
N SER A 386 -19.12 -16.34 -7.73
CA SER A 386 -19.53 -17.49 -6.94
C SER A 386 -18.36 -18.10 -6.12
N GLY A 387 -17.14 -17.58 -6.28
CA GLY A 387 -15.98 -17.95 -5.47
C GLY A 387 -15.62 -19.43 -5.55
N CYS A 388 -15.73 -20.13 -4.42
CA CYS A 388 -15.41 -21.55 -4.27
C CYS A 388 -16.43 -22.49 -4.92
N CYS A 389 -17.52 -21.94 -5.44
CA CYS A 389 -18.37 -22.61 -6.39
C CYS A 389 -17.66 -22.62 -7.75
N ILE A 390 -16.92 -23.70 -8.03
CA ILE A 390 -16.33 -23.91 -9.35
C ILE A 390 -17.46 -24.30 -10.28
N THR A 391 -17.93 -23.33 -11.04
CA THR A 391 -17.67 -23.36 -12.48
C THR A 391 -17.51 -21.93 -12.97
N ALA A 392 -16.54 -21.69 -13.85
CA ALA A 392 -16.48 -20.45 -14.63
C ALA A 392 -17.61 -20.45 -15.70
N GLY A 393 -18.85 -20.72 -15.28
CA GLY A 393 -20.00 -20.89 -16.18
C GLY A 393 -20.12 -22.26 -16.83
N GLY A 394 -19.26 -23.23 -16.55
CA GLY A 394 -19.34 -24.60 -17.09
C GLY A 394 -17.99 -25.22 -17.44
N ASP A 395 -16.90 -24.46 -17.30
CA ASP A 395 -15.51 -24.92 -17.43
C ASP A 395 -15.11 -25.63 -16.12
N VAL A 396 -15.16 -26.96 -16.14
CA VAL A 396 -15.00 -27.87 -14.99
C VAL A 396 -13.52 -28.20 -14.79
N ASP A 397 -12.74 -28.27 -15.87
CA ASP A 397 -11.31 -28.58 -15.81
C ASP A 397 -10.40 -27.34 -15.74
N LEU A 398 -10.99 -26.15 -15.85
CA LEU A 398 -10.35 -24.83 -15.78
C LEU A 398 -9.33 -24.57 -16.89
N ASN A 399 -9.50 -25.20 -18.05
CA ASN A 399 -8.63 -25.00 -19.20
C ASN A 399 -8.96 -23.71 -19.99
N GLY A 400 -10.09 -23.07 -19.68
CA GLY A 400 -10.54 -21.82 -20.27
C GLY A 400 -11.47 -21.94 -21.47
N CYS A 401 -11.85 -23.16 -21.84
CA CYS A 401 -12.84 -23.51 -22.85
C CYS A 401 -13.94 -24.36 -22.18
N ILE A 402 -15.19 -24.18 -22.62
CA ILE A 402 -16.31 -25.04 -22.18
C ILE A 402 -16.62 -25.99 -23.33
N ASP A 403 -16.17 -27.23 -23.25
CA ASP A 403 -16.25 -28.20 -24.34
C ASP A 403 -16.74 -29.59 -23.91
N ASP A 404 -16.55 -30.58 -24.78
CA ASP A 404 -16.99 -31.95 -24.52
C ASP A 404 -16.23 -32.63 -23.38
N ALA A 405 -15.03 -32.17 -23.01
CA ALA A 405 -14.30 -32.66 -21.84
C ALA A 405 -15.01 -32.27 -20.54
N ASP A 406 -15.45 -31.02 -20.40
CA ASP A 406 -16.23 -30.55 -19.24
C ASP A 406 -17.55 -31.29 -19.12
N LEU A 407 -18.23 -31.44 -20.27
CA LEU A 407 -19.49 -32.18 -20.35
C LEU A 407 -19.31 -33.63 -19.86
N LEU A 408 -18.24 -34.29 -20.29
CA LEU A 408 -17.95 -35.66 -19.88
C LEU A 408 -17.57 -35.76 -18.40
N ALA A 409 -16.86 -34.77 -17.85
CA ALA A 409 -16.54 -34.72 -16.43
C ALA A 409 -17.81 -34.74 -15.57
N VAL A 410 -18.78 -33.86 -15.87
CA VAL A 410 -20.08 -33.84 -15.18
C VAL A 410 -20.82 -35.16 -15.31
N LEU A 411 -20.89 -35.73 -16.52
CA LEU A 411 -21.58 -37.00 -16.75
C LEU A 411 -20.94 -38.17 -15.99
N PHE A 412 -19.62 -38.18 -15.80
CA PHE A 412 -18.94 -39.21 -15.01
C PHE A 412 -19.11 -39.04 -13.50
N ALA A 413 -19.31 -37.80 -13.04
CA ALA A 413 -19.55 -37.50 -11.63
C ALA A 413 -21.04 -37.48 -11.25
N PHE A 414 -21.96 -37.69 -12.20
CA PHE A 414 -23.40 -37.59 -11.99
C PHE A 414 -23.90 -38.43 -10.81
N GLY A 415 -24.65 -37.81 -9.91
CA GLY A 415 -25.14 -38.36 -8.66
C GLY A 415 -24.17 -38.27 -7.48
N ASN A 416 -22.94 -37.76 -7.69
CA ASN A 416 -22.06 -37.44 -6.57
C ASN A 416 -22.67 -36.33 -5.72
N THR A 417 -22.47 -36.41 -4.41
CA THR A 417 -22.91 -35.39 -3.46
C THR A 417 -21.73 -34.94 -2.63
N GLY A 418 -21.74 -33.68 -2.21
CA GLY A 418 -20.65 -33.11 -1.45
C GLY A 418 -20.68 -31.60 -1.49
N GLN A 419 -19.54 -30.99 -1.24
CA GLN A 419 -19.31 -29.59 -1.53
C GLN A 419 -18.01 -29.52 -2.33
N PHE A 420 -17.90 -28.52 -3.21
CA PHE A 420 -16.66 -28.23 -3.93
C PHE A 420 -16.23 -29.34 -4.88
N LEU A 421 -17.20 -30.00 -5.51
CA LEU A 421 -16.97 -30.86 -6.67
C LEU A 421 -16.86 -29.93 -7.89
N PRO A 422 -15.76 -29.98 -8.67
CA PRO A 422 -15.68 -29.20 -9.91
C PRO A 422 -16.86 -29.43 -10.85
N GLU A 423 -17.44 -30.64 -10.81
CA GLU A 423 -18.58 -31.06 -11.61
C GLU A 423 -19.94 -30.58 -11.08
N ASP A 424 -20.02 -30.12 -9.83
CA ASP A 424 -21.22 -29.50 -9.23
C ASP A 424 -21.25 -28.02 -9.65
N ALA A 425 -21.55 -27.82 -10.94
CA ALA A 425 -21.50 -26.52 -11.59
C ALA A 425 -22.48 -25.48 -11.04
N THR A 426 -23.56 -25.92 -10.40
CA THR A 426 -24.58 -25.09 -9.77
C THR A 426 -24.35 -24.92 -8.27
N CYS A 427 -23.48 -25.73 -7.68
CA CYS A 427 -23.04 -25.67 -6.30
C CYS A 427 -24.15 -25.87 -5.28
N ASP A 428 -25.13 -26.70 -5.63
CA ASP A 428 -26.20 -27.09 -4.72
C ASP A 428 -25.84 -28.31 -3.86
N GLY A 429 -24.64 -28.86 -4.09
CA GLY A 429 -24.06 -29.98 -3.36
C GLY A 429 -24.38 -31.34 -3.96
N VAL A 430 -24.98 -31.38 -5.15
CA VAL A 430 -25.30 -32.60 -5.90
C VAL A 430 -24.91 -32.39 -7.35
N VAL A 431 -24.13 -33.31 -7.92
CA VAL A 431 -23.89 -33.32 -9.37
C VAL A 431 -25.11 -33.94 -10.05
N ASP A 432 -25.96 -33.14 -10.68
CA ASP A 432 -27.17 -33.59 -11.36
C ASP A 432 -27.42 -32.91 -12.71
N ASP A 433 -28.68 -32.95 -13.18
CA ASP A 433 -29.07 -32.40 -14.46
C ASP A 433 -28.98 -30.88 -14.51
N ALA A 434 -29.05 -30.20 -13.36
CA ALA A 434 -28.83 -28.76 -13.29
C ALA A 434 -27.39 -28.38 -13.66
N ASP A 435 -26.40 -29.14 -13.20
CA ASP A 435 -24.98 -28.92 -13.54
C ASP A 435 -24.71 -29.20 -15.00
N LEU A 436 -25.29 -30.30 -15.50
CA LEU A 436 -25.21 -30.66 -16.91
C LEU A 436 -25.78 -29.54 -17.80
N LEU A 437 -26.91 -28.96 -17.41
CA LEU A 437 -27.52 -27.84 -18.13
C LEU A 437 -26.64 -26.59 -18.06
N GLN A 438 -25.97 -26.33 -16.95
CA GLN A 438 -25.04 -25.20 -16.81
C GLN A 438 -23.89 -25.30 -17.84
N VAL A 439 -23.26 -26.47 -17.98
CA VAL A 439 -22.22 -26.72 -19.00
C VAL A 439 -22.80 -26.57 -20.41
N LEU A 440 -23.95 -27.18 -20.68
CA LEU A 440 -24.57 -27.13 -22.02
C LEU A 440 -25.01 -25.74 -22.45
N PHE A 441 -25.50 -24.89 -21.54
CA PHE A 441 -25.89 -23.52 -21.87
C PHE A 441 -24.70 -22.63 -22.25
N ASN A 442 -23.52 -22.96 -21.75
CA ASN A 442 -22.29 -22.21 -22.02
C ASN A 442 -21.35 -22.97 -22.96
N PHE A 443 -21.78 -24.10 -23.53
CA PHE A 443 -20.98 -24.94 -24.41
C PHE A 443 -20.45 -24.17 -25.62
N GLY A 444 -19.16 -24.27 -25.87
CA GLY A 444 -18.44 -23.51 -26.90
C GLY A 444 -18.16 -22.06 -26.52
N SER A 445 -18.33 -21.68 -25.25
CA SER A 445 -17.86 -20.40 -24.70
C SER A 445 -16.45 -20.56 -24.14
N GLY A 446 -15.61 -19.55 -24.33
CA GLY A 446 -14.17 -19.77 -24.24
C GLY A 446 -13.68 -20.50 -25.49
N CYS A 447 -12.43 -20.25 -25.87
CA CYS A 447 -11.91 -20.38 -27.23
C CYS A 447 -12.42 -19.29 -28.23
#